data_AF-A0AA43FIL8-F1
#
_entry.id   AF-A0AA43FIL8-F1
#
_cell.length_a   1.000
_cell.length_b   1.000
_cell.length_c   1.000
_cell.angle_alpha   90.00
_cell.angle_beta   90.00
_cell.angle_gamma   90.00
#
_symmetry.space_group_name_H-M   'P 1'
#
loop_
_entity.id
_entity.type
_entity.pdbx_description
1 polymer ?
#
loop_
_entity_poly.entity_id
_entity_poly.type
_entity_poly.pdbx_seq_one_letter_code
_entity_poly.pdbx_strand_id
1 'polypeptide(L)'
;MNNLSSDQESSNKAMHPAFAREKFLLAQKHFSLQQKYYVRDENDNAILFVERPSHLLRNLGALLLAVFAGVLSSLAIVGIGAFISQQLERGTVAAQVIGVLVVAFALLALAGVAFVVLVKMSKKRHVTIYDNDKLTTELLKIFQDKKVEFLTATFTVAFPDGQVLALFQKNYLWNLFRKRWYCTTPDGKPLFTAMEDSVLKSILRRLLGPLFGILRTNFVFLKGDGSFEELLGQFNRKFTLRDKYVLDMSDDRKKFIDRRLAVAMAVMLDTGERR
;
A
#
# COMPACT_ATOMS: atom_id res chain seq x y z
N MET A 1 -19.99 -30.37 -4.59
CA MET A 1 -19.54 -30.36 -6.00
C MET A 1 -19.77 -29.00 -6.70
N ASN A 2 -19.59 -27.85 -6.01
CA ASN A 2 -19.92 -26.53 -6.58
C ASN A 2 -18.76 -25.50 -6.65
N ASN A 3 -17.50 -25.91 -6.44
CA ASN A 3 -16.35 -24.97 -6.43
C ASN A 3 -15.55 -24.91 -7.75
N LEU A 4 -15.99 -25.59 -8.81
CA LEU A 4 -15.27 -25.58 -10.09
C LEU A 4 -15.79 -24.50 -11.07
N SER A 5 -16.96 -23.92 -10.82
CA SER A 5 -17.58 -22.93 -11.72
C SER A 5 -17.13 -21.49 -11.46
N SER A 6 -16.85 -21.10 -10.20
CA SER A 6 -16.43 -19.73 -9.85
C SER A 6 -15.04 -19.37 -10.37
N ASP A 7 -14.11 -20.33 -10.34
CA ASP A 7 -12.73 -20.13 -10.81
C ASP A 7 -12.68 -19.96 -12.34
N GLN A 8 -13.53 -20.67 -13.08
CA GLN A 8 -13.61 -20.55 -14.54
C GLN A 8 -14.36 -19.29 -15.00
N GLU A 9 -15.32 -18.78 -14.22
CA GLU A 9 -16.06 -17.56 -14.57
C GLU A 9 -15.19 -16.30 -14.47
N SER A 10 -14.30 -16.23 -13.47
CA SER A 10 -13.33 -15.12 -13.33
C SER A 10 -12.33 -15.05 -14.49
N SER A 11 -12.05 -16.21 -15.11
CA SER A 11 -11.21 -16.33 -16.31
C SER A 11 -11.94 -15.94 -17.60
N ASN A 12 -13.27 -15.83 -17.59
CA ASN A 12 -14.09 -15.71 -18.82
C ASN A 12 -14.44 -14.26 -19.21
N LYS A 13 -14.03 -13.27 -18.40
CA LYS A 13 -14.13 -11.86 -18.80
C LYS A 13 -13.03 -11.56 -19.81
N ALA A 14 -13.44 -11.26 -21.06
CA ALA A 14 -12.53 -11.03 -22.18
C ALA A 14 -11.38 -10.10 -21.78
N MET A 15 -10.15 -10.61 -21.88
CA MET A 15 -8.96 -9.88 -21.49
C MET A 15 -8.73 -8.73 -22.46
N HIS A 16 -8.69 -7.50 -21.94
CA HIS A 16 -8.40 -6.32 -22.75
C HIS A 16 -7.03 -6.47 -23.46
N PRO A 17 -6.90 -6.15 -24.76
CA PRO A 17 -5.68 -6.40 -25.53
C PRO A 17 -4.40 -5.80 -24.93
N ALA A 18 -4.53 -4.70 -24.19
CA ALA A 18 -3.41 -4.09 -23.47
C ALA A 18 -2.69 -5.07 -22.52
N PHE A 19 -3.40 -6.01 -21.90
CA PHE A 19 -2.82 -6.99 -20.98
C PHE A 19 -2.21 -8.21 -21.68
N ALA A 20 -2.40 -8.40 -22.99
CA ALA A 20 -1.84 -9.55 -23.71
C ALA A 20 -0.31 -9.50 -23.89
N ARG A 21 0.32 -8.39 -23.47
CA ARG A 21 1.74 -8.09 -23.66
C ARG A 21 2.60 -8.74 -22.58
N GLU A 22 3.89 -8.88 -22.89
CA GLU A 22 4.89 -9.40 -21.95
C GLU A 22 5.58 -8.28 -21.17
N LYS A 23 5.75 -7.11 -21.79
CA LYS A 23 6.46 -5.98 -21.20
C LYS A 23 5.58 -4.76 -21.04
N PHE A 24 5.72 -4.11 -19.89
CA PHE A 24 4.99 -2.91 -19.51
C PHE A 24 5.94 -1.89 -18.90
N LEU A 25 5.91 -0.67 -19.44
CA LEU A 25 6.72 0.46 -18.99
C LEU A 25 5.87 1.38 -18.11
N LEU A 26 6.15 1.42 -16.81
CA LEU A 26 5.50 2.34 -15.89
C LEU A 26 6.29 3.66 -15.90
N ALA A 27 5.64 4.73 -16.37
CA ALA A 27 6.22 6.06 -16.47
C ALA A 27 5.42 7.07 -15.64
N GLN A 28 6.05 7.61 -14.60
CA GLN A 28 5.44 8.61 -13.73
C GLN A 28 5.56 10.01 -14.35
N LYS A 29 4.45 10.76 -14.42
CA LYS A 29 4.50 12.19 -14.76
C LYS A 29 4.80 12.94 -13.46
N HIS A 30 6.00 13.49 -13.33
CA HIS A 30 6.53 14.06 -12.08
C HIS A 30 5.79 15.31 -11.54
N PHE A 31 4.70 15.80 -12.15
CA PHE A 31 4.23 17.18 -11.91
C PHE A 31 2.72 17.46 -11.93
N SER A 32 1.83 16.49 -11.66
CA SER A 32 0.40 16.79 -11.50
C SER A 32 -0.14 16.46 -10.11
N LEU A 33 -0.85 17.42 -9.51
CA LEU A 33 -1.61 17.30 -8.25
C LEU A 33 -2.59 16.12 -8.25
N GLN A 34 -3.02 15.68 -9.45
CA GLN A 34 -3.66 14.39 -9.70
C GLN A 34 -2.57 13.41 -10.16
N GLN A 35 -2.26 12.40 -9.35
CA GLN A 35 -1.23 11.40 -9.67
C GLN A 35 -1.75 10.39 -10.70
N LYS A 36 -2.03 10.86 -11.91
CA LYS A 36 -2.25 10.01 -13.09
C LYS A 36 -0.90 9.54 -13.60
N TYR A 37 -0.77 8.26 -13.88
CA TYR A 37 0.41 7.74 -14.57
C TYR A 37 0.03 6.72 -15.63
N TYR A 38 0.94 6.56 -16.59
CA TYR A 38 0.69 5.80 -17.81
C TYR A 38 1.50 4.51 -17.75
N VAL A 39 0.83 3.40 -18.03
CA VAL A 39 1.50 2.16 -18.41
C VAL A 39 1.64 2.21 -19.93
N ARG A 40 2.87 2.04 -20.39
CA ARG A 40 3.26 2.13 -21.78
C ARG A 40 3.74 0.78 -22.30
N ASP A 41 3.71 0.63 -23.61
CA ASP A 41 4.36 -0.49 -24.28
C ASP A 41 5.82 -0.19 -24.63
N GLU A 42 6.50 -1.18 -25.22
CA GLU A 42 7.91 -1.12 -25.64
C GLU A 42 8.21 0.02 -26.63
N ASN A 43 7.19 0.45 -27.39
CA ASN A 43 7.28 1.56 -28.35
C ASN A 43 6.94 2.92 -27.71
N ASP A 44 6.82 2.97 -26.38
CA ASP A 44 6.46 4.14 -25.57
C ASP A 44 5.03 4.65 -25.77
N ASN A 45 4.13 3.85 -26.36
CA ASN A 45 2.72 4.20 -26.51
C ASN A 45 1.98 3.94 -25.20
N ALA A 46 1.14 4.87 -24.76
CA ALA A 46 0.29 4.66 -23.58
C ALA A 46 -0.81 3.63 -23.88
N ILE A 47 -0.88 2.58 -23.05
CA ILE A 47 -1.80 1.45 -23.23
C ILE A 47 -2.75 1.25 -22.05
N LEU A 48 -2.37 1.71 -20.85
CA LEU A 48 -3.25 1.74 -19.68
C LEU A 48 -3.01 3.02 -18.90
N PHE A 49 -4.05 3.44 -18.18
CA PHE A 49 -4.10 4.71 -17.48
C PHE A 49 -4.45 4.42 -16.03
N VAL A 50 -3.63 4.90 -15.11
CA VAL A 50 -3.80 4.60 -13.69
C VAL A 50 -4.13 5.86 -12.94
N GLU A 51 -5.25 5.85 -12.23
CA GLU A 51 -5.63 6.93 -11.32
C GLU A 51 -5.39 6.52 -9.88
N ARG A 52 -4.71 7.40 -9.16
CA ARG A 52 -4.57 7.34 -7.71
C ARG A 52 -5.08 8.65 -7.09
N PRO A 53 -6.30 8.68 -6.52
CA PRO A 53 -6.76 9.84 -5.78
C PRO A 53 -5.81 10.11 -4.59
N SER A 54 -5.24 11.31 -4.56
CA SER A 54 -4.43 11.76 -3.43
C SER A 54 -5.34 12.51 -2.44
N HIS A 55 -5.40 12.04 -1.20
CA HIS A 55 -6.18 12.69 -0.13
C HIS A 55 -5.26 13.43 0.85
N LEU A 56 -4.14 13.97 0.38
CA LEU A 56 -3.09 14.55 1.22
C LEU A 56 -3.61 15.68 2.11
N LEU A 57 -4.29 16.69 1.53
CA LEU A 57 -4.87 17.80 2.30
C LEU A 57 -5.91 17.33 3.32
N ARG A 58 -6.70 16.31 2.97
CA ARG A 58 -7.72 15.76 3.87
C ARG A 58 -7.10 14.97 5.03
N ASN A 59 -6.06 14.19 4.76
CA ASN A 59 -5.30 13.48 5.79
C ASN A 59 -4.54 14.48 6.70
N LEU A 60 -4.05 15.59 6.14
CA LEU A 60 -3.44 16.67 6.92
C LEU A 60 -4.49 17.38 7.80
N GLY A 61 -5.67 17.70 7.27
CA GLY A 61 -6.78 18.24 8.06
C GLY A 61 -7.24 17.29 9.16
N ALA A 62 -7.28 15.98 8.88
CA ALA A 62 -7.57 14.94 9.87
C ALA A 62 -6.54 14.93 11.02
N LEU A 63 -5.26 15.10 10.70
CA LEU A 63 -4.19 15.21 11.69
C LEU A 63 -4.37 16.44 12.59
N LEU A 64 -4.66 17.60 12.00
CA LEU A 64 -4.90 18.83 12.76
C LEU A 64 -6.10 18.70 13.69
N LEU A 65 -7.22 18.15 13.20
CA LEU A 65 -8.42 17.91 14.01
C LEU A 65 -8.18 16.90 15.13
N ALA A 66 -7.41 15.86 14.87
CA ALA A 66 -7.04 14.85 15.86
C ALA A 66 -6.22 15.45 17.00
N VAL A 67 -5.21 16.26 16.67
CA VAL A 67 -4.41 16.98 17.67
C VAL A 67 -5.29 17.92 18.48
N PHE A 68 -6.13 18.71 17.82
CA PHE A 68 -7.04 19.65 18.51
C PHE A 68 -8.00 18.94 19.47
N ALA A 69 -8.69 17.89 19.00
CA ALA A 69 -9.63 17.12 19.82
C ALA A 69 -8.93 16.48 21.03
N GLY A 70 -7.76 15.88 20.82
CA GLY A 70 -7.01 15.28 21.92
C GLY A 70 -6.50 16.31 22.93
N VAL A 71 -6.07 17.51 22.48
CA VAL A 71 -5.66 18.60 23.39
C VAL A 71 -6.84 19.02 24.26
N LEU A 72 -8.03 19.24 23.69
CA LEU A 72 -9.23 19.56 24.46
C LEU A 72 -9.57 18.47 25.49
N SER A 73 -9.51 17.19 25.11
CA SER A 73 -9.74 16.09 26.03
C SER A 73 -8.71 16.04 27.17
N SER A 74 -7.44 16.31 26.87
CA SER A 74 -6.38 16.36 27.88
C SER A 74 -6.59 17.50 28.88
N LEU A 75 -7.00 18.68 28.41
CA LEU A 75 -7.28 19.84 29.26
C LEU A 75 -8.46 19.56 30.20
N ALA A 76 -9.50 18.87 29.72
CA ALA A 76 -10.63 18.46 30.55
C ALA A 76 -10.21 17.50 31.67
N ILE A 77 -9.37 16.49 31.35
CA ILE A 77 -8.87 15.54 32.35
C ILE A 77 -7.97 16.22 33.37
N VAL A 78 -7.07 17.11 32.93
CA VAL A 78 -6.23 17.90 33.83
C VAL A 78 -7.09 18.79 34.73
N GLY A 79 -8.13 19.44 34.19
CA GLY A 79 -9.06 20.26 34.98
C GLY A 79 -9.80 19.46 36.06
N ILE A 80 -10.33 18.29 35.72
CA ILE A 80 -11.00 17.39 36.67
C ILE A 80 -10.02 16.89 37.73
N GLY A 81 -8.83 16.48 37.32
CA GLY A 81 -7.80 15.99 38.24
C GLY A 81 -7.27 17.08 39.17
N ALA A 82 -7.10 18.30 38.67
CA ALA A 82 -6.75 19.46 39.49
C ALA A 82 -7.85 19.77 40.52
N PHE A 83 -9.12 19.72 40.12
CA PHE A 83 -10.25 19.88 41.04
C PHE A 83 -10.25 18.82 42.15
N ILE A 84 -10.06 17.54 41.80
CA ILE A 84 -9.94 16.46 42.79
C ILE A 84 -8.75 16.70 43.72
N SER A 85 -7.58 17.08 43.17
CA SER A 85 -6.37 17.30 43.97
C SER A 85 -6.48 18.47 44.95
N GLN A 86 -7.33 19.48 44.68
CA GLN A 86 -7.59 20.60 45.60
C GLN A 86 -8.46 20.19 46.79
N GLN A 87 -9.30 19.17 46.63
CA GLN A 87 -10.09 18.61 47.73
C GLN A 87 -9.26 17.74 48.67
N LEU A 88 -8.09 17.28 48.21
CA LEU A 88 -7.10 16.66 49.07
C LEU A 88 -6.21 17.72 49.71
N GLU A 89 -5.78 17.47 50.94
CA GLU A 89 -4.87 18.38 51.65
C GLU A 89 -3.54 18.53 50.89
N ARG A 90 -3.15 19.80 50.66
CA ARG A 90 -1.91 20.18 49.98
C ARG A 90 -0.70 19.59 50.72
N GLY A 91 0.10 18.79 50.02
CA GLY A 91 1.35 18.22 50.54
C GLY A 91 1.29 16.75 50.90
N THR A 92 0.12 16.12 50.85
CA THR A 92 0.00 14.66 51.02
C THR A 92 0.62 13.92 49.83
N VAL A 93 1.25 12.76 50.09
CA VAL A 93 1.75 11.85 49.04
C VAL A 93 0.62 11.46 48.09
N ALA A 94 -0.60 11.29 48.60
CA ALA A 94 -1.79 11.01 47.81
C ALA A 94 -2.08 12.09 46.75
N ALA A 95 -1.99 13.38 47.10
CA ALA A 95 -2.22 14.46 46.15
C ALA A 95 -1.17 14.49 45.02
N GLN A 96 0.10 14.20 45.33
CA GLN A 96 1.17 14.11 44.33
C GLN A 96 0.97 12.93 43.37
N VAL A 97 0.61 11.76 43.91
CA VAL A 97 0.32 10.55 43.12
C VAL A 97 -0.87 10.78 42.18
N ILE A 98 -1.94 11.40 42.67
CA ILE A 98 -3.11 11.75 41.85
C ILE A 98 -2.71 12.68 40.71
N GLY A 99 -1.89 13.71 40.97
CA GLY A 99 -1.40 14.63 39.94
C GLY A 99 -0.66 13.93 38.81
N VAL A 100 0.25 13.00 39.14
CA VAL A 100 0.99 12.22 38.14
C VAL A 100 0.06 11.32 37.33
N LEU A 101 -0.88 10.63 37.98
CA LEU A 101 -1.85 9.76 37.31
C LEU A 101 -2.77 10.54 36.37
N VAL A 102 -3.20 11.74 36.77
CA VAL A 102 -4.02 12.63 35.94
C VAL A 102 -3.28 13.05 34.67
N VAL A 103 -2.01 13.46 34.79
CA VAL A 103 -1.19 13.83 33.63
C VAL A 103 -0.98 12.63 32.71
N ALA A 104 -0.65 11.46 33.27
CA ALA A 104 -0.49 10.23 32.50
C ALA A 104 -1.78 9.85 31.75
N PHE A 105 -2.93 9.90 32.43
CA PHE A 105 -4.23 9.59 31.83
C PHE A 105 -4.64 10.64 30.77
N ALA A 106 -4.35 11.91 30.99
CA ALA A 106 -4.58 12.99 30.03
C ALA A 106 -3.76 12.79 28.74
N LEU A 107 -2.49 12.38 28.85
CA LEU A 107 -1.64 12.06 27.71
C LEU A 107 -2.12 10.81 26.95
N LEU A 108 -2.58 9.78 27.66
CA LEU A 108 -3.16 8.59 27.03
C LEU A 108 -4.48 8.90 26.32
N ALA A 109 -5.34 9.72 26.92
CA ALA A 109 -6.58 10.17 26.31
C ALA A 109 -6.34 11.05 25.09
N LEU A 110 -5.37 11.98 25.15
CA LEU A 110 -4.88 12.76 24.01
C LEU A 110 -4.50 11.84 22.85
N ALA A 111 -3.64 10.85 23.11
CA ALA A 111 -3.19 9.91 22.10
C ALA A 111 -4.33 9.04 21.55
N GLY A 112 -5.22 8.54 22.42
CA GLY A 112 -6.36 7.70 22.04
C GLY A 112 -7.39 8.44 21.19
N VAL A 113 -7.80 9.64 21.60
CA VAL A 113 -8.74 10.49 20.84
C VAL A 113 -8.13 10.89 19.51
N ALA A 114 -6.87 11.36 19.51
CA ALA A 114 -6.18 11.72 18.27
C ALA A 114 -6.10 10.53 17.31
N PHE A 115 -5.76 9.34 17.82
CA PHE A 115 -5.73 8.11 17.04
C PHE A 115 -7.09 7.76 16.43
N VAL A 116 -8.17 7.79 17.22
CA VAL A 116 -9.53 7.49 16.73
C VAL A 116 -9.94 8.48 15.62
N VAL A 117 -9.70 9.77 15.81
CA VAL A 117 -10.01 10.81 14.82
C VAL A 117 -9.21 10.59 13.53
N LEU A 118 -7.90 10.35 13.64
CA LEU A 118 -7.03 10.04 12.50
C LEU A 118 -7.53 8.84 11.70
N VAL A 119 -7.90 7.74 12.37
CA VAL A 119 -8.39 6.52 11.72
C VAL A 119 -9.76 6.75 11.07
N LYS A 120 -10.67 7.48 11.72
CA LYS A 120 -12.00 7.75 11.16
C LYS A 120 -11.93 8.65 9.94
N MET A 121 -11.09 9.68 9.97
CA MET A 121 -11.02 10.69 8.91
C MET A 121 -10.11 10.30 7.75
N SER A 122 -9.09 9.47 7.98
CA SER A 122 -8.24 8.96 6.89
C SER A 122 -9.05 8.13 5.89
N LYS A 123 -8.72 8.27 4.61
CA LYS A 123 -9.32 7.50 3.52
C LYS A 123 -8.44 6.31 3.15
N LYS A 124 -9.08 5.18 2.86
CA LYS A 124 -8.43 3.98 2.32
C LYS A 124 -7.79 4.31 0.97
N ARG A 125 -6.67 3.68 0.66
CA ARG A 125 -6.05 3.77 -0.65
C ARG A 125 -6.93 3.06 -1.67
N HIS A 126 -7.05 3.71 -2.82
CA HIS A 126 -7.75 3.20 -3.97
C HIS A 126 -6.92 3.52 -5.21
N VAL A 127 -6.82 2.55 -6.10
CA VAL A 127 -6.18 2.70 -7.41
C VAL A 127 -7.11 2.09 -8.45
N THR A 128 -7.31 2.79 -9.54
CA THR A 128 -8.14 2.31 -10.66
C THR A 128 -7.32 2.34 -11.94
N ILE A 129 -7.40 1.25 -12.71
CA ILE A 129 -6.75 1.10 -14.00
C ILE A 129 -7.83 1.22 -15.08
N TYR A 130 -7.57 2.02 -16.10
CA TYR A 130 -8.47 2.35 -17.20
C TYR A 130 -7.84 2.00 -18.55
N ASP A 131 -8.70 1.82 -19.56
CA ASP A 131 -8.27 1.60 -20.97
C ASP A 131 -7.89 2.90 -21.70
N ASN A 132 -8.32 4.07 -21.18
CA ASN A 132 -8.19 5.36 -21.85
C ASN A 132 -7.84 6.52 -20.90
N ASP A 133 -7.25 7.58 -21.44
CA ASP A 133 -6.78 8.76 -20.69
C ASP A 133 -7.91 9.61 -20.09
N LYS A 134 -9.11 9.53 -20.69
CA LYS A 134 -10.30 10.21 -20.17
C LYS A 134 -10.87 9.53 -18.93
N LEU A 135 -10.31 8.38 -18.52
CA LEU A 135 -10.70 7.61 -17.34
C LEU A 135 -12.19 7.21 -17.35
N THR A 136 -12.72 6.85 -18.53
CA THR A 136 -14.16 6.51 -18.65
C THR A 136 -14.43 5.02 -18.48
N THR A 137 -13.55 4.16 -19.00
CA THR A 137 -13.73 2.71 -18.95
C THR A 137 -12.76 2.12 -17.95
N GLU A 138 -13.29 1.69 -16.81
CA GLU A 138 -12.54 1.02 -15.77
C GLU A 138 -12.24 -0.43 -16.19
N LEU A 139 -11.01 -0.89 -15.97
CA LEU A 139 -10.58 -2.26 -16.23
C LEU A 139 -10.39 -3.04 -14.93
N LEU A 140 -9.74 -2.43 -13.93
CA LEU A 140 -9.46 -3.03 -12.63
C LEU A 140 -9.50 -1.98 -11.53
N LYS A 141 -9.90 -2.43 -10.35
CA LYS A 141 -9.87 -1.63 -9.13
C LYS A 141 -9.06 -2.36 -8.07
N ILE A 142 -8.23 -1.60 -7.37
CA ILE A 142 -7.42 -2.06 -6.25
C ILE A 142 -7.83 -1.23 -5.04
N PHE A 143 -8.22 -1.90 -3.95
CA PHE A 143 -8.72 -1.25 -2.75
C PHE A 143 -8.00 -1.78 -1.53
N GLN A 144 -7.66 -0.90 -0.60
CA GLN A 144 -7.14 -1.28 0.71
C GLN A 144 -8.27 -1.80 1.61
N ASP A 145 -8.12 -2.98 2.20
CA ASP A 145 -9.22 -3.64 2.93
C ASP A 145 -9.39 -3.06 4.34
N LYS A 146 -8.30 -2.67 4.99
CA LYS A 146 -8.29 -2.15 6.36
C LYS A 146 -7.68 -0.77 6.41
N LYS A 147 -8.19 0.10 7.30
CA LYS A 147 -7.57 1.42 7.53
C LYS A 147 -6.31 1.33 8.39
N VAL A 148 -6.29 0.37 9.30
CA VAL A 148 -5.22 0.16 10.28
C VAL A 148 -4.54 -1.16 9.96
N GLU A 149 -3.27 -1.10 9.55
CA GLU A 149 -2.48 -2.21 9.02
C GLU A 149 -1.13 -2.27 9.74
N PHE A 150 -1.14 -2.59 11.04
CA PHE A 150 0.08 -2.55 11.87
C PHE A 150 1.18 -3.49 11.36
N LEU A 151 0.82 -4.72 11.01
CA LEU A 151 1.77 -5.75 10.59
C LEU A 151 1.61 -6.11 9.12
N THR A 152 0.37 -6.19 8.67
CA THR A 152 0.03 -6.69 7.35
C THR A 152 -0.99 -5.75 6.71
N ALA A 153 -0.64 -5.25 5.53
CA ALA A 153 -1.55 -4.56 4.64
C ALA A 153 -2.17 -5.55 3.65
N THR A 154 -3.46 -5.42 3.40
CA THR A 154 -4.18 -6.26 2.44
C THR A 154 -4.95 -5.40 1.45
N PHE A 155 -4.94 -5.83 0.20
CA PHE A 155 -5.61 -5.14 -0.88
C PHE A 155 -6.40 -6.13 -1.73
N THR A 156 -7.65 -5.80 -2.02
CA THR A 156 -8.48 -6.54 -2.95
C THR A 156 -8.30 -5.98 -4.36
N VAL A 157 -7.99 -6.87 -5.32
CA VAL A 157 -8.03 -6.58 -6.75
C VAL A 157 -9.34 -7.12 -7.31
N ALA A 158 -10.16 -6.25 -7.87
CA ALA A 158 -11.48 -6.60 -8.38
C ALA A 158 -11.74 -5.95 -9.74
N PHE A 159 -12.67 -6.53 -10.48
CA PHE A 159 -13.24 -5.92 -11.66
C PHE A 159 -14.20 -4.76 -11.29
N PRO A 160 -14.59 -3.90 -12.26
CA PRO A 160 -15.51 -2.78 -11.99
C PRO A 160 -16.89 -3.20 -11.48
N ASP A 161 -17.34 -4.41 -11.81
CA ASP A 161 -18.59 -5.03 -11.35
C ASP A 161 -18.52 -5.58 -9.92
N GLY A 162 -17.35 -5.53 -9.28
CA GLY A 162 -17.11 -5.99 -7.91
C GLY A 162 -16.65 -7.45 -7.81
N GLN A 163 -16.56 -8.20 -8.91
CA GLN A 163 -16.00 -9.56 -8.87
C GLN A 163 -14.53 -9.50 -8.46
N VAL A 164 -14.17 -10.22 -7.40
CA VAL A 164 -12.79 -10.27 -6.90
C VAL A 164 -11.94 -11.17 -7.78
N LEU A 165 -10.82 -10.63 -8.25
CA LEU A 165 -9.84 -11.35 -9.06
C LEU A 165 -8.73 -11.96 -8.19
N ALA A 166 -8.21 -11.20 -7.22
CA ALA A 166 -7.16 -11.66 -6.31
C ALA A 166 -7.05 -10.79 -5.06
N LEU A 167 -6.28 -11.27 -4.09
CA LEU A 167 -5.89 -10.52 -2.90
C LEU A 167 -4.38 -10.31 -2.89
N PHE A 168 -3.95 -9.08 -2.64
CA PHE A 168 -2.56 -8.74 -2.40
C PHE A 168 -2.32 -8.57 -0.90
N GLN A 169 -1.17 -9.04 -0.43
CA GLN A 169 -0.77 -8.92 0.95
C GLN A 169 0.67 -8.43 1.05
N LYS A 170 0.89 -7.42 1.89
CA LYS A 170 2.23 -6.93 2.26
C LYS A 170 2.41 -7.02 3.75
N ASN A 171 3.44 -7.72 4.21
CA ASN A 171 3.79 -7.75 5.63
C ASN A 171 4.98 -6.80 5.90
N TYR A 172 4.74 -5.80 6.74
CA TYR A 172 5.68 -4.74 7.07
C TYR A 172 6.86 -5.20 7.91
N LEU A 173 6.74 -6.27 8.71
CA LEU A 173 7.86 -6.83 9.49
C LEU A 173 8.98 -7.30 8.57
N TRP A 174 8.62 -7.90 7.43
CA TRP A 174 9.58 -8.40 6.46
C TRP A 174 10.31 -7.29 5.70
N ASN A 175 9.78 -6.06 5.68
CA ASN A 175 10.49 -4.92 5.08
C ASN A 175 11.84 -4.65 5.75
N LEU A 176 12.04 -5.10 7.00
CA LEU A 176 13.33 -4.98 7.67
C LEU A 176 14.40 -5.87 7.01
N PHE A 177 14.05 -6.96 6.34
CA PHE A 177 15.02 -7.89 5.76
C PHE A 177 15.00 -7.86 4.23
N ARG A 178 13.81 -8.08 3.66
CA ARG A 178 13.59 -8.18 2.21
C ARG A 178 12.12 -7.87 1.96
N LYS A 179 11.82 -6.84 1.17
CA LYS A 179 10.43 -6.49 0.87
C LYS A 179 9.78 -7.62 0.07
N ARG A 180 8.57 -8.00 0.49
CA ARG A 180 7.78 -9.08 -0.14
C ARG A 180 6.31 -8.67 -0.22
N TRP A 181 5.70 -9.03 -1.34
CA TRP A 181 4.27 -8.90 -1.60
C TRP A 181 3.75 -10.24 -2.09
N TYR A 182 2.66 -10.70 -1.51
CA TYR A 182 2.02 -11.96 -1.88
C TYR A 182 0.76 -11.66 -2.69
N CYS A 183 0.48 -12.50 -3.68
CA CYS A 183 -0.78 -12.53 -4.40
C CYS A 183 -1.44 -13.90 -4.20
N THR A 184 -2.69 -13.89 -3.76
CA THR A 184 -3.49 -15.11 -3.58
C THR A 184 -4.79 -15.03 -4.36
N THR A 185 -5.38 -16.18 -4.65
CA THR A 185 -6.78 -16.25 -5.08
C THR A 185 -7.71 -15.74 -3.98
N PRO A 186 -8.99 -15.46 -4.29
CA PRO A 186 -10.00 -15.16 -3.27
C PRO A 186 -10.11 -16.23 -2.18
N ASP A 187 -9.89 -17.51 -2.53
CA ASP A 187 -9.88 -18.64 -1.59
C ASP A 187 -8.57 -18.78 -0.79
N GLY A 188 -7.61 -17.88 -0.99
CA GLY A 188 -6.34 -17.87 -0.25
C GLY A 188 -5.24 -18.76 -0.83
N LYS A 189 -5.43 -19.37 -2.00
CA LYS A 189 -4.37 -20.15 -2.67
C LYS A 189 -3.29 -19.20 -3.20
N PRO A 190 -2.00 -19.43 -2.93
CA PRO A 190 -0.94 -18.57 -3.42
C PRO A 190 -0.79 -18.67 -4.94
N LEU A 191 -0.80 -17.52 -5.62
CA LEU A 191 -0.60 -17.41 -7.07
C LEU A 191 0.86 -17.08 -7.38
N PHE A 192 1.35 -15.96 -6.84
CA PHE A 192 2.74 -15.54 -7.01
C PHE A 192 3.16 -14.60 -5.88
N THR A 193 4.46 -14.40 -5.76
CA THR A 193 5.06 -13.50 -4.78
C THR A 193 6.03 -12.55 -5.48
N ALA A 194 5.89 -11.25 -5.27
CA ALA A 194 6.84 -10.25 -5.71
C ALA A 194 7.84 -9.96 -4.58
N MET A 195 9.12 -10.24 -4.79
CA MET A 195 10.18 -10.12 -3.80
C MET A 195 11.30 -9.19 -4.27
N GLU A 196 11.90 -8.42 -3.36
CA GLU A 196 13.08 -7.60 -3.64
C GLU A 196 14.26 -8.47 -4.09
N ASP A 197 14.87 -8.17 -5.24
CA ASP A 197 15.88 -9.04 -5.89
C ASP A 197 17.12 -9.30 -5.01
N SER A 198 17.74 -8.26 -4.43
CA SER A 198 19.00 -8.41 -3.70
C SER A 198 18.91 -8.04 -2.21
N VAL A 199 19.05 -9.06 -1.36
CA VAL A 199 19.24 -8.91 0.10
C VAL A 199 20.56 -8.21 0.43
N LEU A 200 21.63 -8.51 -0.31
CA LEU A 200 22.96 -7.94 -0.09
C LEU A 200 22.98 -6.42 -0.31
N LYS A 201 22.32 -5.93 -1.37
CA LYS A 201 22.14 -4.48 -1.60
C LYS A 201 21.25 -3.84 -0.53
N SER A 202 20.25 -4.57 0.00
CA SER A 202 19.36 -4.12 1.07
C SER A 202 20.13 -3.84 2.37
N ILE A 203 21.05 -4.74 2.75
CA ILE A 203 21.93 -4.61 3.93
C ILE A 203 22.99 -3.53 3.71
N LEU A 204 23.62 -3.48 2.53
CA LEU A 204 24.67 -2.51 2.23
C LEU A 204 24.14 -1.05 2.27
N ARG A 205 22.93 -0.81 1.76
CA ARG A 205 22.23 0.49 1.87
C ARG A 205 21.97 0.90 3.33
N ARG A 206 21.76 -0.07 4.23
CA ARG A 206 21.54 0.18 5.66
C ARG A 206 22.83 0.51 6.40
N LEU A 207 23.95 -0.08 5.97
CA LEU A 207 25.27 0.09 6.61
C LEU A 207 26.02 1.33 6.12
N LEU A 208 25.86 1.71 4.85
CA LEU A 208 26.64 2.80 4.22
C LEU A 208 25.90 4.17 4.16
N GLY A 209 24.69 4.26 4.70
CA GLY A 209 23.95 5.53 4.81
C GLY A 209 23.40 6.11 3.48
N PRO A 210 22.72 7.28 3.52
CA PRO A 210 22.02 7.88 2.38
C PRO A 210 22.93 8.32 1.21
N LEU A 211 24.25 8.32 1.39
CA LEU A 211 25.23 8.59 0.33
C LEU A 211 25.22 7.52 -0.78
N PHE A 212 24.69 6.32 -0.51
CA PHE A 212 24.47 5.25 -1.50
C PHE A 212 23.03 5.18 -2.05
N GLY A 213 22.20 6.20 -1.83
CA GLY A 213 20.77 6.27 -2.20
C GLY A 213 20.41 6.09 -3.69
N ILE A 214 21.37 5.74 -4.54
CA ILE A 214 21.22 5.56 -5.99
C ILE A 214 20.87 4.10 -6.35
N LEU A 215 21.14 3.12 -5.49
CA LEU A 215 20.80 1.70 -5.73
C LEU A 215 19.33 1.44 -5.40
N ARG A 216 18.47 1.80 -6.35
CA ARG A 216 17.01 1.62 -6.37
C ARG A 216 16.64 0.13 -6.47
N THR A 217 15.47 -0.23 -5.95
CA THR A 217 15.11 -1.63 -5.68
C THR A 217 14.44 -2.30 -6.88
N ASN A 218 14.96 -3.45 -7.29
CA ASN A 218 14.34 -4.33 -8.28
C ASN A 218 13.47 -5.38 -7.56
N PHE A 219 12.42 -5.83 -8.23
CA PHE A 219 11.58 -6.92 -7.75
C PHE A 219 11.59 -8.07 -8.76
N VAL A 220 11.48 -9.30 -8.26
CA VAL A 220 11.27 -10.51 -9.03
C VAL A 220 9.91 -11.10 -8.67
N PHE A 221 9.22 -11.67 -9.64
CA PHE A 221 7.95 -12.37 -9.48
C PHE A 221 8.25 -13.86 -9.48
N LEU A 222 7.94 -14.52 -8.37
CA LEU A 222 8.16 -15.94 -8.15
C LEU A 222 6.81 -16.65 -8.07
N LYS A 223 6.75 -17.90 -8.54
CA LYS A 223 5.52 -18.70 -8.47
C LYS A 223 5.12 -19.05 -7.05
N GLY A 224 3.80 -19.05 -6.79
CA GLY A 224 3.23 -19.41 -5.50
C GLY A 224 3.67 -18.45 -4.38
N ASP A 225 4.04 -19.01 -3.24
CA ASP A 225 4.53 -18.27 -2.07
C ASP A 225 6.02 -17.87 -2.17
N GLY A 226 6.67 -18.22 -3.29
CA GLY A 226 8.09 -18.02 -3.54
C GLY A 226 9.00 -19.01 -2.80
N SER A 227 8.46 -20.12 -2.29
CA SER A 227 9.25 -21.24 -1.76
C SER A 227 9.95 -22.01 -2.89
N PHE A 228 9.39 -21.99 -4.10
CA PHE A 228 10.02 -22.49 -5.31
C PHE A 228 10.56 -21.30 -6.10
N GLU A 229 11.87 -21.30 -6.42
CA GLU A 229 12.53 -20.24 -7.20
C GLU A 229 12.20 -20.30 -8.71
N GLU A 230 10.95 -20.65 -9.07
CA GLU A 230 10.49 -20.52 -10.45
C GLU A 230 10.18 -19.05 -10.73
N LEU A 231 11.10 -18.40 -11.45
CA LEU A 231 10.99 -17.01 -11.90
C LEU A 231 9.92 -16.89 -12.98
N LEU A 232 8.99 -15.96 -12.79
CA LEU A 232 7.89 -15.65 -13.71
C LEU A 232 8.03 -14.27 -14.35
N GLY A 233 8.80 -13.38 -13.74
CA GLY A 233 9.04 -12.07 -14.30
C GLY A 233 9.81 -11.16 -13.36
N GLN A 234 10.08 -9.96 -13.84
CA GLN A 234 10.95 -9.00 -13.17
C GLN A 234 10.36 -7.60 -13.29
N PHE A 235 10.57 -6.80 -12.26
CA PHE A 235 10.19 -5.39 -12.24
C PHE A 235 11.42 -4.56 -11.90
N ASN A 236 12.04 -4.05 -12.96
CA ASN A 236 13.35 -3.44 -12.94
C ASN A 236 13.27 -1.96 -13.33
N ARG A 237 14.06 -1.11 -12.68
CA ARG A 237 14.22 0.29 -13.13
C ARG A 237 15.23 0.35 -14.26
N LYS A 238 14.91 1.05 -15.36
CA LYS A 238 15.89 1.38 -16.39
C LYS A 238 16.53 2.74 -16.09
N PHE A 239 17.87 2.78 -16.07
CA PHE A 239 18.65 4.00 -15.90
C PHE A 239 18.55 4.83 -17.18
N THR A 240 17.59 5.74 -17.23
CA THR A 240 17.31 6.61 -18.38
C THR A 240 16.99 8.00 -17.87
N LEU A 241 17.10 9.05 -18.71
CA LEU A 241 16.78 10.43 -18.33
C LEU A 241 15.37 10.60 -17.74
N ARG A 242 14.43 9.69 -18.03
CA ARG A 242 13.02 9.73 -17.59
C ARG A 242 12.61 8.56 -16.70
N ASP A 243 13.55 8.01 -15.93
CA ASP A 243 13.31 7.04 -14.85
C ASP A 243 12.05 6.16 -15.05
N LYS A 244 12.15 5.19 -15.97
CA LYS A 244 11.06 4.25 -16.28
C LYS A 244 11.27 2.94 -15.54
N TYR A 245 10.18 2.33 -15.07
CA TYR A 245 10.19 0.96 -14.61
C TYR A 245 9.66 0.04 -15.70
N VAL A 246 10.24 -1.16 -15.80
CA VAL A 246 9.84 -2.19 -16.74
C VAL A 246 9.39 -3.39 -15.94
N LEU A 247 8.12 -3.72 -16.05
CA LEU A 247 7.62 -5.05 -15.75
C LEU A 247 7.84 -5.90 -16.98
N ASP A 248 8.70 -6.92 -16.85
CA ASP A 248 9.00 -7.90 -17.88
C ASP A 248 8.53 -9.27 -17.42
N MET A 249 7.56 -9.84 -18.13
CA MET A 249 6.99 -11.14 -17.82
C MET A 249 7.31 -12.19 -18.90
N SER A 250 8.30 -11.95 -19.75
CA SER A 250 8.71 -12.91 -20.79
C SER A 250 9.18 -14.26 -20.21
N ASP A 251 9.59 -14.31 -18.93
CA ASP A 251 9.94 -15.55 -18.23
C ASP A 251 8.72 -16.46 -17.98
N ASP A 252 7.51 -15.90 -17.87
CA ASP A 252 6.24 -16.62 -17.69
C ASP A 252 5.69 -17.19 -19.00
N ARG A 253 6.46 -18.10 -19.61
CA ARG A 253 6.16 -18.73 -20.92
C ARG A 253 4.84 -19.49 -20.95
N LYS A 254 4.44 -20.06 -19.80
CA LYS A 254 3.19 -20.81 -19.65
C LYS A 254 1.98 -19.92 -19.35
N LYS A 255 2.18 -18.59 -19.25
CA LYS A 255 1.15 -17.61 -18.87
C LYS A 255 0.44 -18.02 -17.58
N PHE A 256 1.21 -18.48 -16.60
CA PHE A 256 0.72 -18.91 -15.30
C PHE A 256 0.09 -17.74 -14.53
N ILE A 257 0.67 -16.54 -14.67
CA ILE A 257 0.13 -15.32 -14.04
C ILE A 257 -0.78 -14.61 -15.04
N ASP A 258 -2.00 -14.31 -14.59
CA ASP A 258 -2.86 -13.33 -15.25
C ASP A 258 -2.14 -11.97 -15.31
N ARG A 259 -1.91 -11.46 -16.53
CA ARG A 259 -1.21 -10.19 -16.75
C ARG A 259 -1.90 -8.99 -16.11
N ARG A 260 -3.22 -9.06 -15.88
CA ARG A 260 -3.96 -8.08 -15.08
C ARG A 260 -3.39 -7.97 -13.67
N LEU A 261 -3.10 -9.12 -13.04
CA LEU A 261 -2.52 -9.18 -11.70
C LEU A 261 -1.05 -8.76 -11.67
N ALA A 262 -0.26 -9.14 -12.69
CA ALA A 262 1.13 -8.70 -12.78
C ALA A 262 1.23 -7.16 -12.88
N VAL A 263 0.43 -6.55 -13.75
CA VAL A 263 0.38 -5.08 -13.90
C VAL A 263 -0.15 -4.41 -12.63
N ALA A 264 -1.23 -4.94 -12.03
CA ALA A 264 -1.77 -4.43 -10.78
C ALA A 264 -0.74 -4.48 -9.64
N MET A 265 0.04 -5.56 -9.54
CA MET A 265 1.12 -5.67 -8.57
C MET A 265 2.22 -4.65 -8.86
N ALA A 266 2.67 -4.50 -10.11
CA ALA A 266 3.69 -3.51 -10.48
C ALA A 266 3.27 -2.07 -10.12
N VAL A 267 2.00 -1.74 -10.37
CA VAL A 267 1.35 -0.48 -9.94
C VAL A 267 1.45 -0.30 -8.42
N MET A 268 1.17 -1.35 -7.65
CA MET A 268 1.24 -1.33 -6.19
C MET A 268 2.68 -1.26 -5.65
N LEU A 269 3.65 -1.88 -6.34
CA LEU A 269 5.08 -1.80 -6.01
C LEU A 269 5.61 -0.38 -6.21
N ASP A 270 5.24 0.28 -7.32
CA ASP A 270 5.61 1.67 -7.59
C ASP A 270 4.99 2.62 -6.56
N THR A 271 3.70 2.44 -6.27
CA THR A 271 2.94 3.31 -5.36
C THR A 271 3.26 3.10 -3.87
N GLY A 272 3.42 1.84 -3.46
CA GLY A 272 3.48 1.39 -2.07
C GLY A 272 4.88 1.48 -1.46
N GLU A 273 5.92 1.52 -2.28
CA GLU A 273 7.31 1.64 -1.83
C GLU A 273 7.80 3.09 -1.66
N ARG A 274 6.91 4.09 -1.83
CA ARG A 274 7.19 5.53 -1.75
C ARG A 274 8.51 5.87 -2.45
N ARG A 275 8.47 5.75 -3.78
CA ARG A 275 9.54 6.18 -4.66
C ARG A 275 9.19 7.49 -5.34
#